data_AF-A0A4R2RCN5-F1
#
_entry.id   AF-A0A4R2RCN5-F1
#
_cell.length_a   1.000
_cell.length_b   1.000
_cell.length_c   1.000
_cell.angle_alpha   90.00
_cell.angle_beta   90.00
_cell.angle_gamma   90.00
#
_symmetry.space_group_name_H-M   'P 1'
#
loop_
_entity.id
_entity.type
_entity.pdbx_description
1 polymer ?
#
loop_
_entity_poly.entity_id
_entity_poly.type
_entity_poly.pdbx_seq_one_letter_code
_entity_poly.pdbx_strand_id
1 'polypeptide(L)'
;GPQGPTGPSGPSGDIGPQGPTGPSGPSGDIGPQGPTGPSGPTGAFLNSALFLARMTQQTVVGGGTNPIIFDAPYASIGSDITYNSVTGQLSLTAGTYLVEYNANILGITGTTTQVPQLGLREAGNLFGFNRTAVPSLSTTEVFSISAGAIISVPATALSLANSTLSAGPGNFNIVVTAPSTPAATLRIMKIG
;
A
#
# COMPACT_ATOMS: atom_id res chain seq x y z
N GLY A 1 -72.22 -109.59 -26.87
CA GLY A 1 -71.35 -109.11 -25.79
C GLY A 1 -71.29 -107.59 -25.83
N PRO A 2 -70.97 -106.91 -24.70
CA PRO A 2 -70.94 -105.45 -24.60
C PRO A 2 -69.88 -104.80 -25.52
N GLN A 3 -70.08 -103.51 -25.81
CA GLN A 3 -69.22 -102.66 -26.65
C GLN A 3 -67.77 -102.60 -26.12
N GLY A 4 -66.80 -102.71 -27.02
CA GLY A 4 -65.38 -102.62 -26.69
C GLY A 4 -64.99 -101.24 -26.15
N PRO A 5 -64.05 -101.15 -25.21
CA PRO A 5 -63.67 -99.88 -24.60
C PRO A 5 -63.03 -98.93 -25.63
N THR A 6 -63.33 -97.64 -25.48
CA THR A 6 -62.71 -96.56 -26.25
C THR A 6 -61.19 -96.55 -26.03
N GLY A 7 -60.42 -96.37 -27.11
CA GLY A 7 -58.96 -96.32 -27.05
C GLY A 7 -58.43 -95.15 -26.19
N PRO A 8 -57.21 -95.28 -25.65
CA PRO A 8 -56.62 -94.24 -24.79
C PRO A 8 -56.38 -92.93 -25.57
N SER A 9 -56.52 -91.80 -24.89
CA SER A 9 -56.18 -90.48 -25.43
C SER A 9 -54.71 -90.39 -25.79
N GLY A 10 -54.41 -89.71 -26.91
CA GLY A 10 -53.03 -89.46 -27.35
C GLY A 10 -52.25 -88.56 -26.38
N PRO A 11 -50.91 -88.60 -26.39
CA PRO A 11 -50.07 -87.78 -25.51
C PRO A 11 -50.23 -86.28 -25.80
N SER A 12 -50.18 -85.45 -24.77
CA SER A 12 -50.12 -83.99 -24.91
C SER A 12 -48.84 -83.57 -25.65
N GLY A 13 -48.97 -82.59 -26.54
CA GLY A 13 -47.83 -82.02 -27.27
C GLY A 13 -46.88 -81.24 -26.36
N ASP A 14 -45.61 -81.18 -26.76
CA ASP A 14 -44.55 -80.53 -25.99
C ASP A 14 -44.74 -79.01 -25.85
N ILE A 15 -44.31 -78.46 -24.71
CA ILE A 15 -44.34 -77.02 -24.43
C ILE A 15 -43.27 -76.33 -25.29
N GLY A 16 -43.66 -75.26 -26.01
CA GLY A 16 -42.76 -74.49 -26.87
C GLY A 16 -41.59 -73.82 -26.12
N PRO A 17 -40.49 -73.49 -26.81
CA PRO A 17 -39.30 -72.91 -26.18
C PRO A 17 -39.56 -71.51 -25.61
N GLN A 18 -38.87 -71.17 -24.52
CA GLN A 18 -38.92 -69.85 -23.90
C GLN A 18 -38.32 -68.78 -24.84
N GLY A 19 -38.98 -67.62 -24.92
CA GLY A 19 -38.54 -66.50 -25.76
C GLY A 19 -37.23 -65.84 -25.27
N PRO A 20 -36.51 -65.11 -26.15
CA PRO A 20 -35.24 -64.48 -25.82
C PRO A 20 -35.40 -63.32 -24.83
N THR A 21 -34.36 -63.08 -24.02
CA THR A 21 -34.29 -61.93 -23.09
C THR A 21 -34.17 -60.61 -23.86
N GLY A 22 -34.89 -59.57 -23.41
CA GLY A 22 -34.87 -58.24 -24.02
C GLY A 22 -33.54 -57.49 -23.85
N PRO A 23 -33.27 -56.46 -24.69
CA PRO A 23 -32.03 -55.68 -24.63
C PRO A 23 -31.93 -54.83 -23.34
N SER A 24 -30.69 -54.54 -22.92
CA SER A 24 -30.43 -53.62 -21.79
C SER A 24 -30.84 -52.18 -22.12
N GLY A 25 -31.32 -51.44 -21.12
CA GLY A 25 -31.73 -50.04 -21.27
C GLY A 25 -30.55 -49.07 -21.47
N PRO A 26 -30.79 -47.85 -21.98
CA PRO A 26 -29.74 -46.84 -22.18
C PRO A 26 -29.16 -46.34 -20.85
N SER A 27 -27.89 -45.91 -20.85
CA SER A 27 -27.27 -45.22 -19.71
C SER A 27 -27.91 -43.86 -19.46
N GLY A 28 -28.05 -43.48 -18.20
CA GLY A 28 -28.60 -42.17 -17.82
C GLY A 28 -27.67 -41.00 -18.13
N ASP A 29 -28.25 -39.82 -18.32
CA ASP A 29 -27.51 -38.59 -18.66
C ASP A 29 -26.60 -38.11 -17.53
N ILE A 30 -25.51 -37.43 -17.90
CA ILE A 30 -24.58 -36.79 -16.95
C ILE A 30 -25.29 -35.60 -16.29
N GLY A 31 -25.20 -35.51 -14.95
CA GLY A 31 -25.81 -34.43 -14.18
C GLY A 31 -25.23 -33.04 -14.52
N PRO A 32 -25.97 -31.96 -14.22
CA PRO A 32 -25.55 -30.60 -14.55
C PRO A 32 -24.29 -30.19 -13.78
N GLN A 33 -23.50 -29.30 -14.38
CA GLN A 33 -22.36 -28.67 -13.72
C GLN A 33 -22.82 -27.86 -12.50
N GLY A 34 -22.08 -27.98 -11.38
CA GLY A 34 -22.36 -27.21 -10.16
C GLY A 34 -22.15 -25.70 -10.35
N PRO A 35 -22.76 -24.86 -9.49
CA PRO A 35 -22.63 -23.41 -9.59
C PRO A 35 -21.19 -22.93 -9.39
N THR A 36 -20.83 -21.84 -10.07
CA THR A 36 -19.56 -21.13 -9.81
C THR A 36 -19.54 -20.64 -8.36
N GLY A 37 -18.40 -20.82 -7.68
CA GLY A 37 -18.20 -20.31 -6.32
C GLY A 37 -18.31 -18.78 -6.22
N PRO A 38 -18.55 -18.23 -5.02
CA PRO A 38 -18.64 -16.79 -4.85
C PRO A 38 -17.32 -16.11 -5.23
N SER A 39 -17.41 -14.90 -5.79
CA SER A 39 -16.25 -14.03 -5.96
C SER A 39 -15.53 -13.83 -4.62
N GLY A 40 -14.19 -13.89 -4.64
CA GLY A 40 -13.38 -13.59 -3.45
C GLY A 40 -13.58 -12.14 -2.98
N PRO A 41 -13.22 -11.82 -1.73
CA PRO A 41 -13.34 -10.46 -1.20
C PRO A 41 -12.50 -9.49 -2.05
N THR A 42 -13.11 -8.38 -2.47
CA THR A 42 -12.38 -7.27 -3.08
C THR A 42 -11.39 -6.73 -2.06
N GLY A 43 -10.09 -6.78 -2.37
CA GLY A 43 -9.05 -6.23 -1.51
C GLY A 43 -9.22 -4.72 -1.34
N ALA A 44 -9.75 -4.31 -0.19
CA ALA A 44 -9.83 -2.92 0.21
C ALA A 44 -8.45 -2.46 0.68
N PHE A 45 -7.63 -1.92 -0.22
CA PHE A 45 -6.57 -0.98 0.16
C PHE A 45 -7.23 0.36 0.52
N LEU A 46 -8.09 0.37 1.54
CA LEU A 46 -8.53 1.62 2.12
C LEU A 46 -7.37 2.09 2.97
N ASN A 47 -6.60 3.04 2.46
CA ASN A 47 -5.62 3.74 3.28
C ASN A 47 -6.36 4.24 4.53
N SER A 48 -6.11 3.62 5.69
CA SER A 48 -6.84 4.00 6.91
C SER A 48 -6.51 5.43 7.33
N ALA A 49 -5.39 5.96 6.83
CA ALA A 49 -5.13 7.39 6.81
C ALA A 49 -4.30 7.86 5.61
N LEU A 50 -4.48 9.14 5.28
CA LEU A 50 -3.74 9.89 4.28
C LEU A 50 -3.45 11.28 4.83
N PHE A 51 -2.21 11.74 4.72
CA PHE A 51 -1.81 13.11 5.02
C PHE A 51 -1.05 13.69 3.84
N LEU A 52 -1.54 14.81 3.31
CA LEU A 52 -0.86 15.62 2.29
C LEU A 52 -0.65 17.02 2.85
N ALA A 53 0.56 17.53 2.72
CA ALA A 53 0.86 18.89 3.10
C ALA A 53 1.89 19.53 2.18
N ARG A 54 1.87 20.86 2.14
CA ARG A 54 2.93 21.67 1.55
C ARG A 54 3.53 22.63 2.57
N MET A 55 4.72 23.07 2.21
CA MET A 55 5.37 24.23 2.79
C MET A 55 5.52 25.29 1.71
N THR A 56 5.10 26.52 2.00
CA THR A 56 5.40 27.65 1.12
C THR A 56 6.89 27.95 1.19
N GLN A 57 7.44 28.38 2.33
CA GLN A 57 8.87 28.67 2.49
C GLN A 57 9.30 28.47 3.94
N GLN A 58 10.53 28.01 4.17
CA GLN A 58 11.12 28.03 5.51
C GLN A 58 12.64 28.23 5.41
N THR A 59 13.15 29.24 6.12
CA THR A 59 14.59 29.36 6.38
C THR A 59 14.96 28.38 7.48
N VAL A 60 15.90 27.48 7.21
CA VAL A 60 16.28 26.42 8.14
C VAL A 60 17.74 26.59 8.56
N VAL A 61 17.99 26.58 9.87
CA VAL A 61 19.37 26.60 10.39
C VAL A 61 19.93 25.19 10.31
N GLY A 62 21.01 25.00 9.55
CA GLY A 62 21.77 23.75 9.47
C GLY A 62 22.56 23.49 10.75
N GLY A 63 22.79 22.21 11.03
CA GLY A 63 23.35 21.74 12.30
C GLY A 63 22.36 21.69 13.47
N GLY A 64 21.13 22.17 13.29
CA GLY A 64 20.05 22.06 14.27
C GLY A 64 19.09 20.90 13.99
N THR A 65 18.35 20.46 15.01
CA THR A 65 17.28 19.44 14.88
C THR A 65 15.93 20.07 14.56
N ASN A 66 15.94 21.21 13.85
CA ASN A 66 14.75 22.01 13.64
C ASN A 66 13.75 21.27 12.73
N PRO A 67 12.48 21.14 13.15
CA PRO A 67 11.46 20.51 12.33
C PRO A 67 11.12 21.38 11.12
N ILE A 68 10.79 20.70 10.02
CA ILE A 68 10.23 21.33 8.83
C ILE A 68 8.73 21.54 9.04
N ILE A 69 8.27 22.77 8.85
CA ILE A 69 6.89 23.17 9.11
C ILE A 69 6.14 23.26 7.78
N PHE A 70 5.10 22.45 7.64
CA PHE A 70 4.16 22.49 6.55
C PHE A 70 3.01 23.42 6.94
N ASP A 71 2.98 24.59 6.32
CA ASP A 71 2.07 25.69 6.63
C ASP A 71 0.66 25.50 6.06
N ALA A 72 0.48 24.61 5.08
CA ALA A 72 -0.82 24.29 4.53
C ALA A 72 -1.02 22.77 4.35
N PRO A 73 -1.72 22.08 5.27
CA PRO A 73 -2.20 20.73 5.01
C PRO A 73 -3.27 20.77 3.91
N TYR A 74 -3.08 19.95 2.88
CA TYR A 74 -4.00 19.84 1.76
C TYR A 74 -5.10 18.81 2.00
N ALA A 75 -4.77 17.73 2.71
CA ALA A 75 -5.73 16.70 3.07
C ALA A 75 -5.25 15.94 4.31
N SER A 76 -6.18 15.65 5.22
CA SER A 76 -5.97 14.73 6.35
C SER A 76 -7.19 13.82 6.43
N ILE A 77 -6.99 12.53 6.15
CA ILE A 77 -8.03 11.51 6.17
C ILE A 77 -7.65 10.50 7.25
N GLY A 78 -8.63 10.09 8.06
CA GLY A 78 -8.40 9.18 9.18
C GLY A 78 -7.70 9.83 10.37
N SER A 79 -7.52 9.08 11.44
CA SER A 79 -6.88 9.52 12.69
C SER A 79 -5.51 8.89 12.94
N ASP A 80 -5.07 7.98 12.06
CA ASP A 80 -3.79 7.28 12.19
C ASP A 80 -2.57 8.18 11.89
N ILE A 81 -2.81 9.36 11.33
CA ILE A 81 -1.80 10.38 11.04
C ILE A 81 -2.31 11.70 11.57
N THR A 82 -1.54 12.34 12.45
CA THR A 82 -1.83 13.68 12.95
C THR A 82 -0.61 14.57 12.79
N TYR A 83 -0.84 15.85 12.54
CA TYR A 83 0.22 16.83 12.31
C TYR A 83 -0.07 18.11 13.08
N ASN A 84 0.93 18.60 13.82
CA ASN A 84 0.89 19.89 14.50
C ASN A 84 1.68 20.90 13.67
N SER A 85 0.99 21.82 13.01
CA SER A 85 1.60 22.85 12.16
C SER A 85 2.35 23.94 12.92
N VAL A 86 2.19 24.02 14.25
CA VAL A 86 2.95 24.96 15.09
C VAL A 86 4.32 24.37 15.43
N THR A 87 4.38 23.07 15.75
CA THR A 87 5.61 22.40 16.20
C THR A 87 6.29 21.56 15.12
N GLY A 88 5.63 21.31 13.99
CA GLY A 88 6.09 20.39 12.96
C GLY A 88 6.06 18.91 13.36
N GLN A 89 5.43 18.58 14.48
CA GLN A 89 5.34 17.20 14.98
C GLN A 89 4.31 16.40 14.17
N LEU A 90 4.71 15.21 13.74
CA LEU A 90 3.91 14.21 13.07
C LEU A 90 3.71 13.02 14.01
N SER A 91 2.49 12.66 14.36
CA SER A 91 2.26 11.45 15.16
C SER A 91 1.56 10.39 14.32
N LEU A 92 2.15 9.20 14.29
CA LEU A 92 1.67 8.04 13.55
C LEU A 92 1.27 6.95 14.54
N THR A 93 0.11 6.34 14.34
CA THR A 93 -0.24 5.10 15.05
C THR A 93 0.67 3.96 14.60
N ALA A 94 0.64 2.83 15.31
CA ALA A 94 1.41 1.68 14.89
C ALA A 94 0.93 1.20 13.51
N GLY A 95 1.89 0.92 12.61
CA GLY A 95 1.57 0.45 11.27
C GLY A 95 2.71 0.64 10.28
N THR A 96 2.40 0.30 9.04
CA THR A 96 3.27 0.46 7.88
C THR A 96 2.78 1.64 7.04
N TYR A 97 3.70 2.53 6.69
CA TYR A 97 3.40 3.76 5.98
C TYR A 97 4.27 3.92 4.74
N LEU A 98 3.67 4.35 3.64
CA LEU A 98 4.38 4.98 2.53
C LEU A 98 4.60 6.45 2.89
N VAL A 99 5.84 6.90 2.84
CA VAL A 99 6.21 8.30 3.02
C VAL A 99 6.96 8.79 1.80
N GLU A 100 6.47 9.88 1.20
CA GLU A 100 7.04 10.53 0.04
C GLU A 100 7.25 12.01 0.33
N TYR A 101 8.42 12.52 -0.04
CA TYR A 101 8.82 13.89 0.19
C TYR A 101 9.49 14.47 -1.06
N ASN A 102 9.21 15.74 -1.35
CA ASN A 102 9.92 16.52 -2.35
C ASN A 102 10.18 17.92 -1.80
N ALA A 103 11.36 18.49 -2.02
CA ALA A 103 11.63 19.89 -1.73
C ALA A 103 12.71 20.51 -2.59
N ASN A 104 12.63 21.83 -2.69
CA ASN A 104 13.59 22.68 -3.37
C ASN A 104 14.36 23.51 -2.33
N ILE A 105 15.67 23.37 -2.34
CA ILE A 105 16.61 24.09 -1.49
C ILE A 105 17.24 25.19 -2.35
N LEU A 106 17.26 26.44 -1.87
CA LEU A 106 17.97 27.54 -2.52
C LEU A 106 19.07 28.03 -1.59
N GLY A 107 20.31 27.88 -2.04
CA GLY A 107 21.46 28.42 -1.35
C GLY A 107 21.76 27.81 0.02
N ILE A 108 23.06 27.71 0.31
CA ILE A 108 23.56 27.45 1.66
C ILE A 108 24.42 28.66 2.03
N THR A 109 24.11 29.30 3.15
CA THR A 109 24.93 30.38 3.71
C THR A 109 25.77 29.77 4.83
N GLY A 110 27.05 29.49 4.56
CA GLY A 110 27.95 28.84 5.52
C GLY A 110 29.23 28.26 4.88
N THR A 111 30.05 27.56 5.67
CA THR A 111 31.27 26.91 5.19
C THR A 111 30.97 25.65 4.36
N THR A 112 31.85 25.34 3.40
CA THR A 112 31.67 24.41 2.27
C THR A 112 31.58 22.91 2.62
N THR A 113 31.65 22.53 3.88
CA THR A 113 31.64 21.11 4.32
C THR A 113 30.26 20.61 4.74
N GLN A 114 29.23 21.45 4.69
CA GLN A 114 27.88 21.06 5.11
C GLN A 114 27.12 20.42 3.96
N VAL A 115 26.67 19.19 4.19
CA VAL A 115 25.79 18.48 3.27
C VAL A 115 24.42 18.36 3.94
N PRO A 116 23.41 19.11 3.49
CA PRO A 116 22.08 19.07 4.10
C PRO A 116 21.47 17.70 3.89
N GLN A 117 20.84 17.23 4.96
CA GLN A 117 20.14 15.98 5.05
C GLN A 117 18.70 16.22 5.45
N LEU A 118 17.78 15.48 4.82
CA LEU A 118 16.36 15.53 5.13
C LEU A 118 15.88 14.12 5.40
N GLY A 119 15.17 13.95 6.51
CA GLY A 119 14.65 12.67 6.95
C GLY A 119 13.64 12.81 8.07
N LEU A 120 12.97 11.70 8.39
CA LEU A 120 12.16 11.63 9.60
C LEU A 120 13.05 11.44 10.81
N ARG A 121 12.60 11.95 11.96
CA ARG A 121 13.23 11.73 13.24
C ARG A 121 12.26 11.13 14.24
N GLU A 122 12.78 10.23 15.05
CA GLU A 122 12.15 9.64 16.22
C GLU A 122 13.04 9.90 17.44
N ALA A 123 12.50 10.51 18.50
CA ALA A 123 13.27 10.86 19.70
C ALA A 123 14.60 11.60 19.42
N GLY A 124 14.63 12.40 18.34
CA GLY A 124 15.82 13.14 17.91
C GLY A 124 16.80 12.35 17.05
N ASN A 125 16.60 11.06 16.77
CA ASN A 125 17.44 10.26 15.87
C ASN A 125 16.81 10.15 14.49
N LEU A 126 17.62 10.12 13.43
CA LEU A 126 17.12 9.88 12.09
C LEU A 126 16.51 8.48 11.99
N PHE A 127 15.34 8.39 11.36
CA PHE A 127 14.53 7.19 11.28
C PHE A 127 14.03 6.96 9.85
N GLY A 128 14.08 5.71 9.41
CA GLY A 128 13.48 5.26 8.14
C GLY A 128 14.24 5.69 6.88
N PHE A 129 14.30 6.99 6.58
CA PHE A 129 14.89 7.51 5.34
C PHE A 129 15.66 8.82 5.54
N ASN A 130 16.76 8.97 4.79
CA ASN A 130 17.58 10.16 4.76
C ASN A 130 18.14 10.38 3.36
N ARG A 131 17.99 11.59 2.81
CA ARG A 131 18.67 12.01 1.57
C ARG A 131 19.61 13.16 1.84
N THR A 132 20.80 13.03 1.25
CA THR A 132 21.93 13.95 1.37
C THR A 132 22.06 14.74 0.06
N ALA A 133 22.22 16.06 0.13
CA ALA A 133 22.52 16.86 -1.07
C ALA A 133 23.95 16.62 -1.60
N VAL A 134 24.27 17.11 -2.79
CA VAL A 134 25.63 17.03 -3.37
C VAL A 134 26.44 18.24 -2.85
N PRO A 135 27.73 18.10 -2.46
CA PRO A 135 28.48 19.20 -1.85
C PRO A 135 28.74 20.35 -2.83
N SER A 136 28.85 21.56 -2.28
CA SER A 136 29.04 22.89 -2.91
C SER A 136 27.82 23.48 -3.62
N LEU A 137 26.84 23.96 -2.84
CA LEU A 137 25.79 24.85 -3.34
C LEU A 137 26.20 26.31 -3.12
N SER A 138 26.22 27.10 -4.19
CA SER A 138 26.31 28.56 -4.12
C SER A 138 24.99 29.16 -3.58
N THR A 139 25.01 30.41 -3.11
CA THR A 139 23.84 31.07 -2.51
C THR A 139 22.67 31.29 -3.48
N THR A 140 22.87 31.08 -4.78
CA THR A 140 21.90 31.30 -5.85
C THR A 140 21.41 30.02 -6.51
N GLU A 141 22.03 28.87 -6.21
CA GLU A 141 21.66 27.59 -6.83
C GLU A 141 20.47 26.94 -6.13
N VAL A 142 19.63 26.33 -6.96
CA VAL A 142 18.44 25.60 -6.52
C VAL A 142 18.70 24.12 -6.71
N PHE A 143 18.46 23.33 -5.66
CA PHE A 143 18.64 21.89 -5.65
C PHE A 143 17.38 21.20 -5.15
N SER A 144 16.93 20.18 -5.87
CA SER A 144 15.75 19.39 -5.47
C SER A 144 16.17 18.12 -4.74
N ILE A 145 15.55 17.89 -3.59
CA ILE A 145 15.64 16.62 -2.84
C ILE A 145 14.28 15.97 -2.87
N SER A 146 14.24 14.73 -3.38
CA SER A 146 13.09 13.86 -3.27
C SER A 146 13.46 12.54 -2.61
N ALA A 147 12.52 11.98 -1.86
CA ALA A 147 12.67 10.71 -1.16
C ALA A 147 11.32 9.99 -1.12
N GLY A 148 11.36 8.65 -1.20
CA GLY A 148 10.19 7.79 -1.01
C GLY A 148 10.62 6.52 -0.29
N ALA A 149 9.92 6.15 0.78
CA ALA A 149 10.22 4.95 1.54
C ALA A 149 8.95 4.34 2.15
N ILE A 150 8.96 3.02 2.30
CA ILE A 150 8.01 2.32 3.17
C ILE A 150 8.68 2.16 4.53
N ILE A 151 8.01 2.63 5.58
CA ILE A 151 8.50 2.56 6.95
C ILE A 151 7.52 1.77 7.83
N SER A 152 8.04 0.99 8.77
CA SER A 152 7.26 0.37 9.82
C SER A 152 7.45 1.16 11.10
N VAL A 153 6.36 1.64 11.69
CA VAL A 153 6.38 2.58 12.81
C VAL A 153 5.75 1.90 14.02
N PRO A 154 6.49 1.69 15.13
CA PRO A 154 5.87 1.46 16.43
C PRO A 154 5.23 2.80 16.85
N ALA A 155 3.97 2.82 17.31
CA ALA A 155 3.20 4.07 17.53
C ALA A 155 4.02 5.18 18.21
N THR A 156 4.46 6.19 17.44
CA THR A 156 5.49 7.14 17.86
C THR A 156 5.25 8.54 17.30
N ALA A 157 5.76 9.53 18.05
CA ALA A 157 5.85 10.90 17.59
C ALA A 157 7.13 11.07 16.78
N LEU A 158 6.95 11.44 15.52
CA LEU A 158 7.99 11.74 14.56
C LEU A 158 8.03 13.25 14.27
N SER A 159 9.12 13.70 13.66
CA SER A 159 9.17 14.98 12.98
C SER A 159 9.95 14.85 11.68
N LEU A 160 9.48 15.53 10.62
CA LEU A 160 10.35 15.70 9.46
C LEU A 160 11.34 16.80 9.82
N ALA A 161 12.63 16.52 9.72
CA ALA A 161 13.66 17.42 10.18
C ALA A 161 14.83 17.51 9.22
N ASN A 162 15.51 18.64 9.32
CA ASN A 162 16.83 18.83 8.73
C ASN A 162 17.90 18.18 9.61
N SER A 163 18.98 17.74 8.99
CA SER A 163 20.26 17.46 9.64
C SER A 163 21.42 17.92 8.74
N THR A 164 22.63 18.07 9.27
CA THR A 164 23.85 18.19 8.48
C THR A 164 24.79 17.03 8.81
N LEU A 165 25.48 16.47 7.81
CA LEU A 165 26.47 15.40 8.01
C LEU A 165 27.77 15.85 8.70
N SER A 166 27.99 17.17 8.80
CA SER A 166 29.19 17.76 9.40
C SER A 166 28.76 18.79 10.44
N ALA A 167 29.30 18.67 11.66
CA ALA A 167 29.11 19.64 12.73
C ALA A 167 29.71 21.00 12.32
N GLY A 168 28.89 22.04 12.32
CA GLY A 168 29.30 23.42 12.04
C GLY A 168 28.09 24.33 11.90
N PRO A 169 28.18 25.62 12.29
CA PRO A 169 27.08 26.57 12.16
C PRO A 169 26.95 26.99 10.69
N GLY A 170 25.89 26.58 10.01
CA GLY A 170 25.54 27.10 8.68
C GLY A 170 24.06 27.01 8.48
N ASN A 171 23.48 27.94 7.74
CA ASN A 171 22.04 28.00 7.50
C ASN A 171 21.77 27.61 6.05
N PHE A 172 20.72 26.84 5.80
CA PHE A 172 20.26 26.54 4.44
C PHE A 172 18.79 26.91 4.27
N ASN A 173 18.46 27.52 3.15
CA ASN A 173 17.13 28.05 2.96
C ASN A 173 16.33 27.08 2.06
N ILE A 174 15.18 26.61 2.54
CA ILE A 174 14.26 25.84 1.70
C ILE A 174 13.32 26.87 1.08
N VAL A 175 13.53 27.19 -0.21
CA VAL A 175 12.93 28.36 -0.87
C VAL A 175 12.08 27.98 -2.06
N VAL A 176 11.05 28.80 -2.26
CA VAL A 176 10.20 28.86 -3.44
C VAL A 176 10.96 29.44 -4.62
N THR A 177 11.13 28.68 -5.70
CA THR A 177 11.64 29.23 -6.97
C THR A 177 10.59 29.94 -7.81
N ALA A 178 9.29 29.80 -7.51
CA ALA A 178 8.23 30.55 -8.17
C ALA A 178 6.92 30.54 -7.34
N PRO A 179 6.12 31.62 -7.33
CA PRO A 179 4.93 31.78 -6.47
C PRO A 179 3.83 30.72 -6.65
N SER A 180 3.93 29.84 -7.64
CA SER A 180 3.00 28.73 -7.90
C SER A 180 3.51 27.35 -7.47
N THR A 181 4.77 27.20 -7.05
CA THR A 181 5.35 25.91 -6.66
C THR A 181 5.63 25.86 -5.15
N PRO A 182 5.07 24.89 -4.39
CA PRO A 182 5.42 24.72 -2.99
C PRO A 182 6.91 24.40 -2.85
N ALA A 183 7.59 24.99 -1.86
CA ALA A 183 9.02 24.70 -1.62
C ALA A 183 9.23 23.28 -1.09
N ALA A 184 8.22 22.67 -0.45
CA ALA A 184 8.21 21.26 -0.14
C ALA A 184 6.81 20.66 -0.16
N THR A 185 6.71 19.36 -0.48
CA THR A 185 5.50 18.55 -0.34
C THR A 185 5.80 17.28 0.44
N LEU A 186 4.81 16.84 1.22
CA LEU A 186 4.86 15.61 2.00
C LEU A 186 3.55 14.85 1.76
N ARG A 187 3.70 13.56 1.46
CA ARG A 187 2.61 12.59 1.38
C ARG A 187 2.91 11.42 2.30
N ILE A 188 1.96 11.10 3.16
CA ILE A 188 2.02 9.95 4.06
C ILE A 188 0.74 9.17 3.92
N MET A 189 0.86 7.86 3.73
CA MET A 189 -0.27 6.97 3.54
C MET A 189 -0.06 5.72 4.38
N LYS A 190 -1.03 5.36 5.22
CA LYS A 190 -1.01 4.07 5.93
C LYS A 190 -1.40 2.97 4.97
N ILE A 191 -0.58 1.93 4.89
CA ILE A 191 -0.70 0.83 3.92
C ILE A 191 -0.79 -0.56 4.56
N GLY A 192 -0.63 -0.66 5.89
CA GLY A 192 -0.73 -1.92 6.63
C GLY A 192 -0.62 -1.73 8.13
#